data_AF-A0A3M2MBJ1-F1
#
_entry.id   AF-A0A3M2MBJ1-F1
#
_cell.length_a   1.000
_cell.length_b   1.000
_cell.length_c   1.000
_cell.angle_alpha   90.00
_cell.angle_beta   90.00
_cell.angle_gamma   90.00
#
_symmetry.space_group_name_H-M   'P 1'
#
loop_
_entity.id
_entity.type
_entity.pdbx_description
1 polymer ?
#
loop_
_entity_poly.entity_id
_entity_poly.type
_entity_poly.pdbx_seq_one_letter_code
_entity_poly.pdbx_strand_id
1 'polypeptide(L)'
;MGRHTRLRPPDDEAPPPPAGPAAGPRWKQLVAHVPFPLMPLVALMLAVGVVVLAYSTQQISLNFNKPSHAATPQDAGGSDGTMSQRSPGERASRGANRTNVTVAFRVASRTSTGFRGTVTISNHGSTTVPKWALAFRVPGGKVRAVSGAAVVQTGPVVHVRSRSGQALPPGASIRVTYTAAGAVAAPVDCVFNRAVCIRG
;
A
#
# COMPACT_ATOMS: atom_id res chain seq x y z
N MET A 1 -4.01 75.83 -15.44
CA MET A 1 -3.55 74.54 -14.88
C MET A 1 -4.42 73.43 -15.45
N GLY A 2 -3.84 72.29 -15.84
CA GLY A 2 -4.52 70.99 -15.98
C GLY A 2 -5.43 70.84 -17.22
N ARG A 3 -4.91 70.36 -18.35
CA ARG A 3 -4.83 68.93 -18.75
C ARG A 3 -6.18 68.31 -19.16
N HIS A 4 -6.26 68.09 -20.47
CA HIS A 4 -6.97 67.05 -21.22
C HIS A 4 -7.74 66.00 -20.42
N THR A 5 -9.01 65.80 -20.78
CA THR A 5 -9.61 64.46 -20.78
C THR A 5 -10.68 64.40 -21.86
N ARG A 6 -10.44 63.54 -22.86
CA ARG A 6 -11.42 63.19 -23.88
C ARG A 6 -12.54 62.39 -23.23
N LEU A 7 -13.77 62.91 -23.29
CA LEU A 7 -14.97 62.11 -23.10
C LEU A 7 -15.24 61.36 -24.41
N ARG A 8 -14.91 60.07 -24.44
CA ARG A 8 -15.28 59.13 -25.51
C ARG A 8 -16.64 58.52 -25.13
N PRO A 9 -17.58 58.36 -26.08
CA PRO A 9 -19.01 58.17 -25.82
C PRO A 9 -19.38 56.67 -25.73
N PRO A 10 -20.68 56.32 -25.76
CA PRO A 10 -21.37 55.43 -24.82
C PRO A 10 -21.13 53.94 -25.11
N ASP A 11 -21.58 53.09 -24.19
CA ASP A 11 -21.58 51.63 -24.28
C ASP A 11 -22.19 51.13 -25.60
N ASP A 12 -21.34 50.75 -26.56
CA ASP A 12 -21.72 49.90 -27.69
C ASP A 12 -21.80 48.45 -27.18
N GLU A 13 -23.05 48.05 -26.94
CA GLU A 13 -23.55 46.71 -26.68
C GLU A 13 -22.88 45.65 -27.60
N ALA A 14 -21.93 44.90 -27.04
CA ALA A 14 -21.42 43.69 -27.70
C ALA A 14 -22.46 42.56 -27.55
N PRO A 15 -22.88 41.91 -28.65
CA PRO A 15 -23.89 40.85 -28.60
C PRO A 15 -23.40 39.65 -27.77
N PRO A 16 -24.29 38.95 -27.04
CA PRO A 16 -23.90 37.79 -26.26
C PRO A 16 -23.29 36.71 -27.18
N PRO A 17 -22.24 36.00 -26.73
CA PRO A 17 -21.66 34.91 -27.51
C PRO A 17 -22.74 33.85 -27.78
N PRO A 18 -22.71 33.20 -28.97
CA PRO A 18 -23.67 32.14 -29.27
C PRO A 18 -23.57 31.05 -28.20
N ALA A 19 -24.72 30.72 -27.62
CA ALA A 19 -24.85 29.62 -26.68
C ALA A 19 -24.23 28.36 -27.30
N GLY A 20 -23.15 27.88 -26.70
CA GLY A 20 -22.55 26.60 -27.06
C GLY A 20 -23.61 25.49 -26.94
N PRO A 21 -23.47 24.39 -27.72
CA PRO A 21 -24.46 23.33 -27.75
C PRO A 21 -24.71 22.81 -26.33
N ALA A 22 -25.99 22.82 -25.95
CA ALA A 22 -26.50 22.31 -24.69
C ALA A 22 -25.89 20.93 -24.41
N ALA A 23 -25.35 20.76 -23.20
CA ALA A 23 -24.82 19.50 -22.73
C ALA A 23 -25.97 18.47 -22.61
N GLY A 24 -26.26 17.81 -23.73
CA GLY A 24 -27.07 16.61 -23.77
C GLY A 24 -26.42 15.55 -22.88
N PRO A 25 -27.23 14.71 -22.22
CA PRO A 25 -26.71 13.89 -21.15
C PRO A 25 -25.73 12.84 -21.71
N ARG A 26 -24.50 12.88 -21.18
CA ARG A 26 -23.24 12.22 -21.60
C ARG A 26 -23.19 10.68 -21.54
N TRP A 27 -24.34 10.01 -21.47
CA TRP A 27 -24.43 8.55 -21.30
C TRP A 27 -24.54 7.81 -22.64
N LYS A 28 -25.01 8.47 -23.71
CA LYS A 28 -25.23 7.82 -25.01
C LYS A 28 -23.96 7.56 -25.84
N GLN A 29 -22.80 8.12 -25.47
CA GLN A 29 -21.52 7.86 -26.17
C GLN A 29 -20.74 6.66 -25.60
N LEU A 30 -21.05 6.20 -24.39
CA LEU A 30 -20.40 5.03 -23.78
C LEU A 30 -20.94 3.69 -24.30
N VAL A 31 -22.12 3.69 -24.93
CA VAL A 31 -22.77 2.47 -25.44
C VAL A 31 -22.37 2.17 -26.90
N ALA A 32 -21.82 3.16 -27.62
CA ALA A 32 -21.47 3.03 -29.04
C ALA A 32 -20.07 2.44 -29.31
N HIS A 33 -19.30 2.07 -28.28
CA HIS A 33 -17.93 1.53 -28.42
C HIS A 33 -17.75 0.14 -27.79
N VAL A 34 -18.83 -0.61 -27.57
CA VAL A 34 -18.72 -2.02 -27.20
C VAL A 34 -18.75 -2.85 -28.48
N PRO A 35 -17.62 -3.38 -28.97
CA PRO A 35 -17.66 -4.34 -30.06
C PRO A 35 -18.44 -5.58 -29.61
N PHE A 36 -19.24 -6.09 -30.53
CA PHE A 36 -20.31 -7.04 -30.34
C PHE A 36 -19.91 -8.54 -30.14
N PRO A 37 -18.72 -8.92 -29.60
CA PRO A 37 -18.55 -10.28 -29.07
C PRO A 37 -18.33 -10.40 -27.55
N LEU A 38 -18.30 -9.29 -26.78
CA LEU A 38 -17.95 -9.32 -25.34
C LEU A 38 -19.14 -9.34 -24.35
N MET A 39 -20.39 -9.22 -24.82
CA MET A 39 -21.57 -9.32 -23.96
C MET A 39 -21.72 -10.63 -23.17
N PRO A 40 -21.45 -11.84 -23.72
CA PRO A 40 -21.65 -13.08 -22.95
C PRO A 40 -20.68 -13.20 -21.76
N LEU A 41 -19.47 -12.63 -21.85
CA LEU A 41 -18.49 -12.64 -20.76
C LEU A 41 -18.89 -11.75 -19.58
N VAL A 42 -19.49 -10.59 -19.84
CA VAL A 42 -19.99 -9.68 -18.79
C VAL A 42 -21.18 -10.32 -18.05
N ALA A 43 -22.08 -10.98 -18.77
CA ALA A 43 -23.20 -11.73 -18.18
C ALA A 43 -22.71 -12.89 -17.30
N LEU A 44 -21.69 -13.63 -17.75
CA LEU A 44 -21.10 -14.73 -16.98
C LEU A 44 -20.44 -14.23 -15.68
N MET A 45 -19.72 -13.11 -15.73
CA MET A 45 -19.12 -12.48 -14.54
C MET A 45 -20.17 -12.06 -13.49
N LEU A 46 -21.28 -11.47 -13.93
CA LEU A 46 -22.39 -11.08 -13.03
C LEU A 46 -23.05 -12.30 -12.38
N ALA A 47 -23.28 -13.39 -13.14
CA ALA A 47 -23.87 -14.61 -12.59
C ALA A 47 -22.97 -15.28 -11.53
N VAL A 48 -21.65 -15.36 -11.78
CA VAL A 48 -20.69 -15.92 -10.80
C VAL A 48 -20.61 -15.06 -9.53
N GLY A 49 -20.68 -13.73 -9.66
CA GLY A 49 -20.66 -12.82 -8.51
C GLY A 49 -21.85 -13.01 -7.55
N VAL A 50 -23.05 -13.28 -8.08
CA VAL A 50 -24.25 -13.52 -7.26
C VAL A 50 -24.20 -14.86 -6.53
N VAL A 51 -23.62 -15.90 -7.14
CA VAL A 51 -23.50 -17.24 -6.52
C VAL A 51 -22.53 -17.26 -5.33
N VAL A 52 -21.46 -16.46 -5.36
CA VAL A 52 -20.45 -16.41 -4.28
C VAL A 52 -20.97 -15.69 -3.02
N LEU A 53 -21.94 -14.78 -3.15
CA LEU A 53 -22.48 -14.02 -2.01
C LEU A 53 -23.41 -14.87 -1.11
N ALA A 54 -23.96 -15.98 -1.63
CA ALA A 54 -24.89 -16.84 -0.89
C ALA A 54 -24.21 -17.89 0.03
N TYR A 55 -22.90 -18.17 -0.15
CA TYR A 55 -22.19 -19.18 0.64
C TYR A 55 -21.51 -18.65 1.91
N SER A 56 -21.63 -17.37 2.23
CA SER A 56 -20.83 -16.73 3.30
C SER A 56 -21.48 -16.70 4.69
N THR A 57 -22.66 -17.28 4.88
CA THR A 57 -23.39 -17.23 6.17
C THR A 57 -23.48 -18.59 6.84
N GLN A 58 -22.36 -19.30 6.97
CA GLN A 58 -22.30 -20.46 7.86
C GLN A 58 -22.00 -20.02 9.30
N GLN A 59 -23.09 -19.81 10.03
CA GLN A 59 -23.35 -20.21 11.42
C GLN A 59 -22.23 -19.95 12.45
N ILE A 60 -22.33 -18.82 13.15
CA ILE A 60 -21.79 -18.73 14.51
C ILE A 60 -22.82 -19.44 15.41
N SER A 61 -22.62 -20.73 15.71
CA SER A 61 -23.29 -21.37 16.84
C SER A 61 -22.63 -20.86 18.12
N LEU A 62 -23.20 -19.80 18.71
CA LEU A 62 -22.87 -19.47 20.09
C LEU A 62 -23.50 -20.57 20.95
N ASN A 63 -22.67 -21.53 21.37
CA ASN A 63 -23.02 -22.51 22.38
C ASN A 63 -23.21 -21.76 23.71
N PHE A 64 -24.45 -21.33 23.97
CA PHE A 64 -24.86 -20.73 25.23
C PHE A 64 -25.16 -21.82 26.27
N ASN A 65 -24.19 -22.69 26.56
CA ASN A 65 -24.25 -23.51 27.75
C ASN A 65 -23.78 -22.68 28.96
N LYS A 66 -24.68 -21.83 29.45
CA LYS A 66 -24.67 -21.37 30.84
C LYS A 66 -25.97 -21.83 31.50
N PRO A 67 -25.92 -22.69 32.53
CA PRO A 67 -26.90 -22.65 33.58
C PRO A 67 -26.36 -21.77 34.71
N SER A 68 -27.12 -20.74 35.07
CA SER A 68 -26.96 -20.01 36.32
C SER A 68 -28.13 -20.38 37.24
N HIS A 69 -27.92 -21.32 38.16
CA HIS A 69 -28.70 -21.50 39.39
C HIS A 69 -27.73 -22.10 40.42
N ALA A 70 -27.25 -21.30 41.38
CA ALA A 70 -27.82 -21.09 42.71
C ALA A 70 -27.51 -22.24 43.69
N ALA A 71 -26.52 -21.97 44.55
CA ALA A 71 -26.28 -22.43 45.93
C ALA A 71 -26.59 -23.89 46.35
N THR A 72 -25.54 -24.59 46.80
CA THR A 72 -25.53 -25.39 48.05
C THR A 72 -24.08 -25.49 48.56
N PRO A 73 -23.80 -25.37 49.88
CA PRO A 73 -22.43 -25.42 50.41
C PRO A 73 -22.08 -26.81 50.96
N GLN A 74 -20.98 -27.43 50.50
CA GLN A 74 -20.31 -28.51 51.26
C GLN A 74 -18.87 -28.81 50.79
N ASP A 75 -17.94 -28.61 51.72
CA ASP A 75 -16.73 -29.36 52.07
C ASP A 75 -15.59 -29.68 51.06
N ALA A 76 -14.44 -29.04 51.37
CA ALA A 76 -13.08 -29.60 51.53
C ALA A 76 -12.33 -30.26 50.35
N GLY A 77 -11.22 -29.60 49.96
CA GLY A 77 -9.91 -30.25 49.80
C GLY A 77 -9.34 -30.39 48.38
N GLY A 78 -8.16 -29.77 48.15
CA GLY A 78 -7.11 -30.38 47.31
C GLY A 78 -6.78 -29.75 45.95
N SER A 79 -5.67 -29.00 45.95
CA SER A 79 -4.56 -29.08 44.98
C SER A 79 -4.67 -28.50 43.56
N ASP A 80 -3.92 -27.41 43.37
CA ASP A 80 -2.92 -27.16 42.31
C ASP A 80 -3.17 -27.61 40.87
N GLY A 81 -3.28 -26.61 39.97
CA GLY A 81 -3.36 -26.81 38.53
C GLY A 81 -3.22 -25.53 37.71
N THR A 82 -2.13 -24.80 37.90
CA THR A 82 -1.42 -24.03 36.86
C THR A 82 -2.25 -23.11 35.95
N MET A 83 -2.47 -21.87 36.40
CA MET A 83 -2.67 -20.72 35.49
C MET A 83 -1.35 -20.43 34.74
N SER A 84 -1.09 -21.16 33.66
CA SER A 84 -0.07 -20.74 32.70
C SER A 84 -0.68 -19.66 31.81
N GLN A 85 -0.28 -18.42 32.09
CA GLN A 85 -0.54 -17.21 31.31
C GLN A 85 -0.54 -17.46 29.80
N ARG A 86 -1.70 -17.41 29.16
CA ARG A 86 -1.81 -17.21 27.72
C ARG A 86 -1.91 -15.72 27.45
N SER A 87 -0.77 -15.10 27.19
CA SER A 87 -0.65 -13.69 26.81
C SER A 87 -1.58 -13.38 25.62
N PRO A 88 -2.49 -12.37 25.71
CA PRO A 88 -3.34 -11.96 24.60
C PRO A 88 -2.51 -11.11 23.63
N GLY A 89 -1.88 -11.75 22.65
CA GLY A 89 -1.14 -11.04 21.59
C GLY A 89 -0.85 -11.89 20.35
N GLU A 90 -0.71 -13.20 20.51
CA GLU A 90 -0.15 -14.05 19.45
C GLU A 90 -1.15 -14.47 18.35
N ARG A 91 -2.45 -14.16 18.47
CA ARG A 91 -3.48 -14.74 17.58
C ARG A 91 -3.89 -13.89 16.37
N ALA A 92 -3.47 -12.62 16.27
CA ALA A 92 -3.88 -11.72 15.17
C ALA A 92 -2.91 -11.61 13.98
N SER A 93 -1.86 -12.45 13.89
CA SER A 93 -0.88 -12.36 12.77
C SER A 93 -0.75 -13.60 11.89
N ARG A 94 -1.61 -14.63 12.05
CA ARG A 94 -1.54 -15.89 11.28
C ARG A 94 -1.87 -15.79 9.77
N GLY A 95 -1.90 -14.59 9.20
CA GLY A 95 -2.08 -14.36 7.76
C GLY A 95 -1.20 -13.26 7.17
N ALA A 96 -0.37 -12.58 7.97
CA ALA A 96 0.67 -11.73 7.42
C ALA A 96 1.78 -12.67 6.97
N ASN A 97 1.96 -12.85 5.67
CA ASN A 97 3.09 -13.56 5.08
C ASN A 97 4.39 -12.92 5.59
N ARG A 98 4.88 -13.36 6.75
CA ARG A 98 6.11 -12.87 7.37
C ARG A 98 7.23 -13.35 6.46
N THR A 99 7.68 -12.46 5.59
CA THR A 99 8.86 -12.72 4.79
C THR A 99 10.03 -12.84 5.74
N ASN A 100 10.79 -13.93 5.71
CA ASN A 100 12.06 -14.09 6.44
C ASN A 100 13.17 -13.20 5.83
N VAL A 101 12.80 -12.07 5.24
CA VAL A 101 13.69 -11.10 4.62
C VAL A 101 13.58 -9.81 5.41
N THR A 102 14.73 -9.30 5.82
CA THR A 102 14.85 -8.07 6.61
C THR A 102 15.41 -6.96 5.73
N VAL A 103 14.92 -5.73 5.92
CA VAL A 103 15.40 -4.56 5.18
C VAL A 103 15.89 -3.50 6.17
N ALA A 104 17.19 -3.22 6.13
CA ALA A 104 17.83 -2.25 7.00
C ALA A 104 18.26 -1.01 6.22
N PHE A 105 17.90 0.17 6.72
CA PHE A 105 18.31 1.45 6.17
C PHE A 105 19.38 2.10 7.05
N ARG A 106 20.42 2.64 6.42
CA ARG A 106 21.49 3.39 7.09
C ARG A 106 21.86 4.62 6.27
N VAL A 107 22.16 5.73 6.92
CA VAL A 107 22.71 6.92 6.26
C VAL A 107 24.22 6.76 6.18
N ALA A 108 24.77 6.83 4.97
CA ALA A 108 26.20 6.68 4.72
C ALA A 108 26.95 8.01 4.79
N SER A 109 26.38 9.07 4.23
CA SER A 109 26.94 10.42 4.27
C SER A 109 25.86 11.48 4.07
N ARG A 110 26.16 12.72 4.46
CA ARG A 110 25.25 13.87 4.36
C ARG A 110 25.98 15.03 3.71
N THR A 111 25.24 15.85 2.98
CA THR A 111 25.69 17.13 2.42
C THR A 111 24.74 18.24 2.89
N SER A 112 25.03 19.50 2.53
CA SER A 112 24.14 20.62 2.84
C SER A 112 22.76 20.53 2.18
N THR A 113 22.64 19.79 1.07
CA THR A 113 21.42 19.73 0.25
C THR A 113 20.80 18.34 0.15
N GLY A 114 21.41 17.32 0.77
CA GLY A 114 20.95 15.95 0.64
C GLY A 114 21.78 14.95 1.43
N PHE A 115 21.58 13.66 1.11
CA PHE A 115 22.30 12.58 1.76
C PHE A 115 22.40 11.33 0.88
N ARG A 116 23.37 10.48 1.20
CA ARG A 116 23.51 9.14 0.65
C ARG A 116 23.06 8.12 1.69
N GLY A 117 22.15 7.25 1.30
CA GLY A 117 21.68 6.14 2.12
C GLY A 117 22.09 4.79 1.53
N THR A 118 22.17 3.79 2.39
CA THR A 118 22.35 2.38 2.05
C THR A 118 21.14 1.60 2.55
N VAL A 119 20.66 0.70 1.71
CA VAL A 119 19.67 -0.32 2.04
C VAL A 119 20.37 -1.68 1.99
N THR A 120 20.24 -2.46 3.05
CA THR A 120 20.69 -3.85 3.09
C THR A 120 19.46 -4.74 3.16
N ILE A 121 19.35 -5.67 2.20
CA ILE A 121 18.26 -6.64 2.12
C ILE A 121 18.87 -8.00 2.45
N SER A 122 18.42 -8.64 3.52
CA SER A 122 19.01 -9.88 4.04
C SER A 122 17.97 -10.98 4.09
N ASN A 123 18.26 -12.14 3.50
CA ASN A 123 17.38 -13.30 3.55
C ASN A 123 17.79 -14.24 4.68
N HIS A 124 16.99 -14.29 5.73
CA HIS A 124 17.15 -15.18 6.87
C HIS A 124 16.30 -16.45 6.74
N GLY A 125 15.59 -16.63 5.62
CA GLY A 125 14.82 -17.83 5.33
C GLY A 125 15.69 -18.95 4.75
N SER A 126 15.07 -20.11 4.55
CA SER A 126 15.68 -21.30 3.94
C SER A 126 15.47 -21.39 2.43
N THR A 127 14.75 -20.44 1.81
CA THR A 127 14.43 -20.45 0.37
C THR A 127 15.07 -19.26 -0.35
N THR A 128 15.64 -19.50 -1.52
CA THR A 128 16.13 -18.43 -2.42
C THR A 128 14.98 -17.55 -2.88
N VAL A 129 15.18 -16.23 -2.86
CA VAL A 129 14.26 -15.27 -3.48
C VAL A 129 14.77 -14.96 -4.90
N PRO A 130 14.20 -15.56 -5.96
CA PRO A 130 14.76 -15.49 -7.30
C PRO A 130 14.61 -14.10 -7.94
N LYS A 131 13.50 -13.42 -7.62
CA LYS A 131 13.21 -12.05 -8.04
C LYS A 131 12.69 -11.30 -6.83
N TRP A 132 13.16 -10.08 -6.66
CA TRP A 132 12.72 -9.23 -5.58
C TRP A 132 12.41 -7.81 -6.07
N ALA A 133 11.49 -7.16 -5.37
CA ALA A 133 11.12 -5.78 -5.56
C ALA A 133 11.04 -5.10 -4.19
N LEU A 134 11.58 -3.89 -4.12
CA LEU A 134 11.57 -3.05 -2.93
C LEU A 134 10.97 -1.70 -3.30
N ALA A 135 10.03 -1.25 -2.47
CA ALA A 135 9.50 0.10 -2.50
C ALA A 135 9.68 0.77 -1.14
N PHE A 136 9.98 2.07 -1.14
CA PHE A 136 10.06 2.87 0.08
C PHE A 136 9.89 4.35 -0.22
N ARG A 137 9.54 5.13 0.80
CA ARG A 137 9.42 6.59 0.75
C ARG A 137 10.43 7.23 1.69
N VAL A 138 11.02 8.35 1.28
CA VAL A 138 11.86 9.18 2.15
C VAL A 138 11.07 10.44 2.55
N PRO A 139 10.67 10.59 3.83
CA PRO A 139 9.97 11.78 4.29
C PRO A 139 10.80 13.05 4.06
N GLY A 140 10.18 14.12 3.55
CA GLY A 140 10.85 15.41 3.35
C GLY A 140 11.98 15.41 2.32
N GLY A 141 12.14 14.32 1.55
CA GLY A 141 13.21 14.16 0.57
C GLY A 141 12.75 13.50 -0.73
N LYS A 142 13.55 13.63 -1.77
CA LYS A 142 13.34 12.99 -3.07
C LYS A 142 14.59 12.23 -3.48
N VAL A 143 14.46 10.93 -3.75
CA VAL A 143 15.56 10.12 -4.24
C VAL A 143 15.84 10.47 -5.71
N ARG A 144 17.12 10.71 -6.02
CA ARG A 144 17.60 11.15 -7.34
C ARG A 144 18.27 10.03 -8.11
N ALA A 145 19.09 9.24 -7.43
CA ALA A 145 19.77 8.11 -8.04
C ALA A 145 19.77 6.90 -7.09
N VAL A 146 19.80 5.72 -7.69
CA VAL A 146 19.93 4.44 -6.97
C VAL A 146 20.90 3.54 -7.74
N SER A 147 21.75 2.82 -7.01
CA SER A 147 22.70 1.83 -7.53
C SER A 147 22.63 0.52 -6.74
N GLY A 148 23.09 -0.58 -7.33
CA GLY A 148 23.02 -1.92 -6.73
C GLY A 148 21.72 -2.69 -7.02
N ALA A 149 20.77 -2.06 -7.71
CA ALA A 149 19.49 -2.65 -8.15
C ALA A 149 19.15 -2.22 -9.58
N ALA A 150 18.08 -2.79 -10.15
CA ALA A 150 17.42 -2.23 -11.33
C ALA A 150 16.38 -1.20 -10.89
N VAL A 151 16.49 0.02 -11.41
CA VAL A 151 15.60 1.13 -11.04
C VAL A 151 14.33 1.08 -11.87
N VAL A 152 13.18 1.13 -11.20
CA VAL A 152 11.86 1.24 -11.84
C VAL A 152 11.36 2.68 -11.74
N GLN A 153 11.49 3.28 -10.56
CA GLN A 153 11.05 4.65 -10.31
C GLN A 153 11.88 5.31 -9.21
N THR A 154 12.15 6.60 -9.36
CA THR A 154 12.74 7.48 -8.34
C THR A 154 11.81 8.66 -8.05
N GLY A 155 12.19 9.54 -7.11
CA GLY A 155 11.38 10.66 -6.65
C GLY A 155 10.93 10.50 -5.20
N PRO A 156 9.67 10.88 -4.85
CA PRO A 156 9.16 10.77 -3.49
C PRO A 156 8.99 9.32 -3.03
N VAL A 157 8.58 8.44 -3.94
CA VAL A 157 8.48 6.99 -3.73
C VAL A 157 9.46 6.32 -4.68
N VAL A 158 10.28 5.44 -4.13
CA VAL A 158 11.28 4.68 -4.88
C VAL A 158 10.74 3.29 -5.14
N HIS A 159 10.90 2.82 -6.37
CA HIS A 159 10.68 1.42 -6.73
C HIS A 159 11.93 0.87 -7.39
N VAL A 160 12.47 -0.20 -6.83
CA VAL A 160 13.60 -0.94 -7.38
C VAL A 160 13.32 -2.44 -7.39
N ARG A 161 14.02 -3.15 -8.26
CA ARG A 161 13.91 -4.61 -8.36
C ARG A 161 15.27 -5.25 -8.60
N SER A 162 15.31 -6.57 -8.49
CA SER A 162 16.47 -7.37 -8.83
C SER A 162 16.88 -7.16 -10.30
N ARG A 163 18.19 -7.10 -10.54
CA ARG A 163 18.77 -7.24 -11.88
C ARG A 163 18.64 -8.68 -12.37
N SER A 164 18.90 -8.92 -13.65
CA SER A 164 19.01 -10.29 -14.17
C SER A 164 20.09 -11.06 -13.40
N GLY A 165 19.80 -12.30 -13.00
CA GLY A 165 20.71 -13.14 -12.20
C GLY A 165 20.90 -12.71 -10.74
N GLN A 166 20.30 -11.60 -10.29
CA GLN A 166 20.46 -11.10 -8.92
C GLN A 166 19.43 -11.70 -7.95
N ALA A 167 19.45 -13.02 -7.84
CA ALA A 167 18.69 -13.73 -6.82
C ALA A 167 19.27 -13.44 -5.42
N LEU A 168 18.46 -13.66 -4.38
CA LEU A 168 18.87 -13.54 -2.98
C LEU A 168 18.75 -14.91 -2.29
N PRO A 169 19.84 -15.72 -2.27
CA PRO A 169 19.88 -17.02 -1.61
C PRO A 169 19.62 -16.95 -0.10
N PRO A 170 19.34 -18.08 0.56
CA PRO A 170 19.34 -18.21 2.02
C PRO A 170 20.66 -17.69 2.62
N GLY A 171 20.56 -16.89 3.70
CA GLY A 171 21.71 -16.29 4.38
C GLY A 171 22.40 -15.14 3.64
N ALA A 172 22.06 -14.90 2.36
CA ALA A 172 22.70 -13.85 1.57
C ALA A 172 22.15 -12.46 1.90
N SER A 173 22.93 -11.43 1.55
CA SER A 173 22.53 -10.03 1.65
C SER A 173 22.90 -9.26 0.39
N ILE A 174 22.04 -8.33 -0.02
CA ILE A 174 22.28 -7.41 -1.14
C ILE A 174 22.29 -5.98 -0.60
N ARG A 175 23.21 -5.17 -1.14
CA ARG A 175 23.33 -3.75 -0.82
C ARG A 175 22.85 -2.89 -1.98
N VAL A 176 21.95 -1.96 -1.68
CA VAL A 176 21.46 -0.94 -2.60
C VAL A 176 21.80 0.43 -2.03
N THR A 177 22.39 1.31 -2.84
CA THR A 177 22.76 2.66 -2.40
C THR A 177 21.88 3.67 -3.10
N TYR A 178 21.42 4.70 -2.39
CA TYR A 178 20.61 5.78 -2.97
C TYR A 178 21.13 7.15 -2.56
N THR A 179 20.87 8.15 -3.41
CA THR A 179 21.09 9.56 -3.09
C THR A 179 19.75 10.28 -3.06
N ALA A 180 19.52 11.04 -1.99
CA ALA A 180 18.31 11.82 -1.79
C ALA A 180 18.66 13.29 -1.64
N ALA A 181 17.82 14.16 -2.22
CA ALA A 181 17.82 15.59 -1.94
C ALA A 181 16.82 15.88 -0.83
N GLY A 182 17.14 16.83 0.05
CA GLY A 182 16.31 17.21 1.20
C GLY A 182 16.84 16.74 2.55
N ALA A 183 16.02 16.91 3.59
CA ALA A 183 16.39 16.59 4.96
C ALA A 183 16.62 15.08 5.14
N VAL A 184 17.55 14.74 6.01
CA VAL A 184 17.83 13.34 6.35
C VAL A 184 16.67 12.79 7.18
N ALA A 185 16.02 11.76 6.66
CA ALA A 185 14.94 11.08 7.34
C ALA A 185 15.06 9.56 7.17
N ALA A 186 14.57 8.83 8.17
CA ALA A 186 14.41 7.39 8.06
C ALA A 186 13.31 7.07 7.03
N PRO A 187 13.54 6.12 6.11
CA PRO A 187 12.50 5.71 5.17
C PRO A 187 11.28 5.12 5.86
N VAL A 188 10.12 5.39 5.26
CA VAL A 188 8.78 4.93 5.66
C VAL A 188 8.12 4.18 4.51
N ASP A 189 6.98 3.56 4.80
CA ASP A 189 6.18 2.80 3.80
C ASP A 189 7.00 1.75 3.04
N CYS A 190 7.90 1.06 3.76
CA CYS A 190 8.76 0.05 3.15
C CYS A 190 7.95 -1.20 2.81
N VAL A 191 8.01 -1.61 1.55
CA VAL A 191 7.37 -2.83 1.04
C VAL A 191 8.39 -3.66 0.27
N PHE A 192 8.54 -4.92 0.66
CA PHE A 192 9.37 -5.92 -0.03
C PHE A 192 8.48 -7.04 -0.56
N ASN A 193 8.49 -7.30 -1.86
CA ASN A 193 7.67 -8.35 -2.49
C ASN A 193 6.19 -8.34 -2.07
N ARG A 194 5.59 -7.14 -1.99
CA ARG A 194 4.19 -6.89 -1.56
C ARG A 194 3.91 -7.09 -0.06
N ALA A 195 4.90 -7.45 0.75
CA ALA A 195 4.81 -7.49 2.20
C ALA A 195 5.45 -6.25 2.82
N VAL A 196 4.92 -5.79 3.95
CA VAL A 196 5.54 -4.71 4.73
C VAL A 196 6.91 -5.18 5.22
N CYS A 197 7.93 -4.34 5.09
CA CYS A 197 9.28 -4.69 5.51
C CYS A 197 9.38 -4.91 7.02
N ILE A 198 10.12 -5.93 7.41
CA ILE A 198 10.61 -6.08 8.78
C ILE A 198 11.90 -5.25 8.89
N ARG A 199 11.97 -4.39 9.92
CA ARG A 199 13.19 -3.61 10.20
C ARG A 199 14.28 -4.52 10.77
N GLY A 200 15.52 -4.29 10.32
CA GLY A 200 16.74 -4.89 10.87
C GLY A 200 17.80 -3.88 11.28
#